data_AF-A0A328TWQ1-F1
#
_entry.id   AF-A0A328TWQ1-F1
#
_cell.length_a   1.000
_cell.length_b   1.000
_cell.length_c   1.000
_cell.angle_alpha   90.00
_cell.angle_beta   90.00
_cell.angle_gamma   90.00
#
_symmetry.space_group_name_H-M   'P 1'
#
loop_
_entity.id
_entity.type
_entity.pdbx_description
1 polymer ?
#
loop_
_entity_poly.entity_id
_entity_poly.type
_entity_poly.pdbx_seq_one_letter_code
_entity_poly.pdbx_strand_id
1 'polypeptide(L)'
;MVANAKERPYWQYNAIMDGRTRPAHAALHGRIFRWDDPIWNVLFPPNGYNCRCFVRALTQAQVDAHPIGVESSEAYMTTIQQPYGTDGEMRPVTAFCDPKTGRMMVPDAGFNLNPGRGYLAGLGQSLLEKSVDAPPRLAAQAVYETLRNNRLATAMNRDLESWVRSLPARPSRDFRRAGALSPLVLAAISDSATLPSPVVTLPAKTAVSLREAGASWLGRLASAFRYPVAVLRRGEALLMVVEDLAGYSVVTLARSADGFEPVSSVPWSPAAVARASLIDGTLPEGSA
;
A
#
# COMPACT_ATOMS: atom_id res chain seq x y z
N MET A 1 -15.91 6.24 1.80
CA MET A 1 -16.34 7.65 2.01
C MET A 1 -15.92 8.57 0.88
N VAL A 2 -14.71 8.47 0.32
CA VAL A 2 -14.25 9.34 -0.79
C VAL A 2 -15.18 9.33 -2.01
N ALA A 3 -15.82 8.19 -2.33
CA ALA A 3 -16.78 8.09 -3.43
C ALA A 3 -17.96 9.09 -3.33
N ASN A 4 -18.33 9.51 -2.12
CA ASN A 4 -19.43 10.44 -1.88
C ASN A 4 -18.93 11.87 -1.61
N ALA A 5 -17.63 12.15 -1.77
CA ALA A 5 -17.04 13.44 -1.42
C ALA A 5 -17.59 14.61 -2.26
N LYS A 6 -18.11 14.34 -3.47
CA LYS A 6 -18.79 15.37 -4.28
C LYS A 6 -20.06 15.90 -3.62
N GLU A 7 -20.88 15.01 -3.05
CA GLU A 7 -22.15 15.36 -2.42
C GLU A 7 -21.99 15.69 -0.92
N ARG A 8 -20.95 15.11 -0.30
CA ARG A 8 -20.66 15.23 1.13
C ARG A 8 -19.18 15.57 1.36
N PRO A 9 -18.75 16.79 1.00
CA PRO A 9 -17.34 17.18 1.01
C PRO A 9 -16.77 17.44 2.42
N TYR A 10 -17.59 17.38 3.46
CA TYR A 10 -17.15 17.65 4.84
C TYR A 10 -17.32 16.41 5.70
N TRP A 11 -16.33 16.15 6.53
CA TRP A 11 -16.31 15.02 7.43
C TRP A 11 -16.26 15.51 8.86
N GLN A 12 -17.07 14.87 9.71
CA GLN A 12 -17.14 15.16 11.14
C GLN A 12 -16.54 14.02 11.93
N TYR A 13 -15.62 14.35 12.85
CA TYR A 13 -15.08 13.40 13.80
C TYR A 13 -16.09 13.17 14.94
N ASN A 14 -16.45 11.91 15.19
CA ASN A 14 -17.43 11.54 16.20
C ASN A 14 -16.81 10.58 17.22
N ALA A 15 -16.55 11.08 18.43
CA ALA A 15 -16.27 10.22 19.58
C ALA A 15 -17.57 9.74 20.23
N ILE A 16 -17.59 8.53 20.81
CA ILE A 16 -18.81 7.92 21.37
C ILE A 16 -19.27 8.56 22.70
N MET A 17 -18.38 9.27 23.39
CA MET A 17 -18.66 10.06 24.61
C MET A 17 -19.29 9.26 25.77
N ASP A 18 -18.99 7.96 25.86
CA ASP A 18 -19.56 7.03 26.84
C ASP A 18 -18.81 6.97 28.19
N GLY A 19 -18.08 8.03 28.55
CA GLY A 19 -17.24 8.08 29.76
C GLY A 19 -15.94 7.27 29.70
N ARG A 20 -15.78 6.34 28.74
CA ARG A 20 -14.51 5.62 28.48
C ARG A 20 -13.72 6.22 27.31
N THR A 21 -14.27 7.24 26.67
CA THR A 21 -13.61 7.97 25.59
C THR A 21 -12.44 8.77 26.17
N ARG A 22 -11.23 8.53 25.64
CA ARG A 22 -10.03 9.25 26.08
C ARG A 22 -10.18 10.76 25.85
N PRO A 23 -9.65 11.63 26.73
CA PRO A 23 -9.78 13.08 26.60
C PRO A 23 -9.31 13.63 25.24
N ALA A 24 -8.22 13.09 24.68
CA ALA A 24 -7.72 13.48 23.37
C ALA A 24 -8.72 13.20 22.24
N HIS A 25 -9.46 12.09 22.31
CA HIS A 25 -10.49 11.75 21.32
C HIS A 25 -11.76 12.58 21.53
N ALA A 26 -12.13 12.83 22.78
CA ALA A 26 -13.26 13.70 23.11
C ALA A 26 -13.04 15.13 22.62
N ALA A 27 -11.80 15.63 22.64
CA ALA A 27 -11.43 16.95 22.11
C ALA A 27 -11.65 17.08 20.58
N LEU A 28 -11.71 15.96 19.84
CA LEU A 28 -12.03 15.95 18.41
C LEU A 28 -13.53 15.83 18.14
N HIS A 29 -14.35 15.49 19.13
CA HIS A 29 -15.77 15.24 18.92
C HIS A 29 -16.48 16.48 18.37
N GLY A 30 -17.23 16.30 17.28
CA GLY A 30 -18.03 17.35 16.66
C GLY A 30 -17.27 18.24 15.68
N ARG A 31 -15.94 18.18 15.63
CA ARG A 31 -15.11 18.98 14.72
C ARG A 31 -15.29 18.52 13.28
N ILE A 32 -15.32 19.49 12.37
CA ILE A 32 -15.60 19.28 10.95
C ILE A 32 -14.42 19.78 10.13
N PHE A 33 -13.94 18.96 9.22
CA PHE A 33 -12.90 19.31 8.26
C PHE A 33 -13.33 18.90 6.85
N ARG A 34 -12.76 19.49 5.82
CA ARG A 34 -13.00 19.03 4.43
C ARG A 34 -12.42 17.64 4.25
N TRP A 35 -13.00 16.82 3.37
CA TRP A 35 -12.66 15.40 3.18
C TRP A 35 -11.19 15.13 2.84
N ASP A 36 -10.49 16.11 2.27
CA ASP A 36 -9.09 16.06 1.84
C ASP A 36 -8.13 16.81 2.78
N ASP A 37 -8.65 17.36 3.88
CA ASP A 37 -7.85 18.03 4.91
C ASP A 37 -6.78 17.07 5.47
N PRO A 38 -5.53 17.54 5.71
CA PRO A 38 -4.44 16.68 6.14
C PRO A 38 -4.68 16.01 7.49
N ILE A 39 -5.58 16.52 8.33
CA ILE A 39 -5.95 15.86 9.59
C ILE A 39 -6.39 14.43 9.37
N TRP A 40 -7.09 14.15 8.26
CA TRP A 40 -7.60 12.82 7.99
C TRP A 40 -6.49 11.85 7.67
N ASN A 41 -5.29 12.28 7.27
CA ASN A 41 -4.19 11.35 7.05
C ASN A 41 -3.63 10.79 8.38
N VAL A 42 -3.92 11.47 9.49
CA VAL A 42 -3.31 11.20 10.80
C VAL A 42 -4.36 10.79 11.83
N LEU A 43 -5.44 11.54 11.97
CA LEU A 43 -6.47 11.38 13.01
C LEU A 43 -7.78 10.85 12.42
N PHE A 44 -7.71 9.69 11.77
CA PHE A 44 -8.88 8.98 11.29
C PHE A 44 -9.08 7.69 12.11
N PRO A 45 -10.20 7.51 12.83
CA PRO A 45 -10.40 6.38 13.73
C PRO A 45 -10.24 4.99 13.07
N PRO A 46 -9.69 3.99 13.81
CA PRO A 46 -9.32 4.09 15.22
C PRO A 46 -7.97 4.80 15.44
N ASN A 47 -7.94 5.70 16.43
CA ASN A 47 -6.74 6.44 16.84
C ASN A 47 -6.01 5.78 18.02
N GLY A 48 -6.37 4.54 18.38
CA GLY A 48 -5.80 3.82 19.51
C GLY A 48 -6.50 2.51 19.82
N TYR A 49 -5.90 1.72 20.72
CA TYR A 49 -6.47 0.44 21.14
C TYR A 49 -7.87 0.63 21.72
N ASN A 50 -8.82 -0.19 21.27
CA ASN A 50 -10.24 -0.13 21.64
C ASN A 50 -10.90 1.26 21.38
N CYS A 51 -10.38 2.02 20.41
CA CYS A 51 -11.02 3.25 19.97
C CYS A 51 -12.34 2.95 19.23
N ARG A 52 -13.42 3.61 19.66
CA ARG A 52 -14.79 3.46 19.11
C ARG A 52 -15.30 4.73 18.44
N CYS A 53 -14.38 5.63 18.10
CA CYS A 53 -14.71 6.83 17.35
C CYS A 53 -14.99 6.46 15.89
N PHE A 54 -15.73 7.30 15.18
CA PHE A 54 -16.03 7.13 13.77
C PHE A 54 -16.08 8.49 13.06
N VAL A 55 -16.17 8.46 11.72
CA VAL A 55 -16.28 9.67 10.90
C VAL A 55 -17.60 9.63 10.13
N ARG A 56 -18.31 10.76 10.14
CA ARG A 56 -19.58 10.95 9.43
C ARG A 56 -19.39 11.97 8.30
N ALA A 57 -19.85 11.65 7.09
CA ALA A 57 -19.83 12.59 5.97
C ALA A 57 -21.09 13.48 5.95
N LEU A 58 -20.88 14.79 5.81
CA LEU A 58 -21.89 15.85 5.87
C LEU A 58 -22.00 16.56 4.51
N THR A 59 -23.23 16.96 4.16
CA THR A 59 -23.50 17.88 3.05
C THR A 59 -23.20 19.33 3.45
N GLN A 60 -23.13 20.25 2.47
CA GLN A 60 -23.00 21.69 2.76
C GLN A 60 -24.11 22.19 3.70
N ALA A 61 -25.38 21.90 3.39
CA ALA A 61 -26.51 22.32 4.23
C ALA A 61 -26.42 21.78 5.69
N GLN A 62 -25.85 20.59 5.89
CA GLN A 62 -25.64 20.04 7.24
C GLN A 62 -24.53 20.78 7.99
N VAL A 63 -23.52 21.27 7.28
CA VAL A 63 -22.44 22.08 7.85
C VAL A 63 -22.92 23.49 8.17
N ASP A 64 -23.72 24.10 7.29
CA ASP A 64 -24.25 25.46 7.51
C ASP A 64 -25.16 25.51 8.75
N ALA A 65 -25.85 24.41 9.05
CA ALA A 65 -26.66 24.24 10.25
C ALA A 65 -25.86 23.77 11.49
N HIS A 66 -24.55 23.52 11.35
CA HIS A 66 -23.72 22.98 12.43
C HIS A 66 -23.06 24.10 13.26
N PRO A 67 -23.10 24.04 14.61
CA PRO A 67 -22.68 25.16 15.46
C PRO A 67 -21.17 25.49 15.43
N ILE A 68 -20.32 24.57 14.97
CA ILE A 68 -18.85 24.70 15.01
C ILE A 68 -18.26 25.22 13.69
N GLY A 69 -18.98 25.07 12.57
CA GLY A 69 -18.45 25.35 11.23
C GLY A 69 -17.32 24.40 10.80
N VAL A 70 -16.66 24.73 9.68
CA VAL A 70 -15.54 23.95 9.11
C VAL A 70 -14.20 24.52 9.59
N GLU A 71 -13.30 23.62 9.98
CA GLU A 71 -11.92 23.93 10.37
C GLU A 71 -10.93 23.45 9.30
N SER A 72 -9.70 23.98 9.33
CA SER A 72 -8.57 23.52 8.53
C SER A 72 -7.41 23.14 9.45
N SER A 73 -6.76 22.01 9.17
CA SER A 73 -5.60 21.56 9.96
C SER A 73 -4.26 21.87 9.29
N GLU A 74 -4.25 22.42 8.07
CA GLU A 74 -3.06 22.53 7.21
C GLU A 74 -1.90 23.28 7.87
N ALA A 75 -2.18 24.40 8.55
CA ALA A 75 -1.17 25.20 9.26
C ALA A 75 -0.78 24.66 10.65
N TYR A 76 -1.40 23.55 11.08
CA TYR A 76 -1.36 23.07 12.47
C TYR A 76 -0.91 21.62 12.60
N MET A 77 -0.38 21.05 11.52
CA MET A 77 0.28 19.74 11.54
C MET A 77 1.74 19.92 11.95
N THR A 78 2.19 19.16 12.94
CA THR A 78 3.58 19.17 13.40
C THR A 78 4.07 17.74 13.63
N THR A 79 5.38 17.52 13.55
CA THR A 79 5.97 16.21 13.84
C THR A 79 6.54 16.22 15.25
N ILE A 80 6.11 15.28 16.08
CA ILE A 80 6.61 15.09 17.44
C ILE A 80 7.26 13.70 17.56
N GLN A 81 8.05 13.51 18.63
CA GLN A 81 8.58 12.20 18.97
C GLN A 81 7.62 11.48 19.93
N GLN A 82 7.20 10.27 19.56
CA GLN A 82 6.33 9.41 20.37
C GLN A 82 7.08 8.12 20.73
N PRO A 83 7.03 7.68 22.01
CA PRO A 83 7.60 6.40 22.39
C PRO A 83 6.81 5.24 21.75
N TYR A 84 7.51 4.18 21.34
CA TYR A 84 6.92 2.97 20.79
C TYR A 84 7.59 1.72 21.36
N GLY A 85 6.84 0.61 21.37
CA GLY A 85 7.33 -0.67 21.90
C GLY A 85 7.48 -0.68 23.42
N THR A 86 8.15 -1.72 23.93
CA THR A 86 8.51 -1.86 25.36
C THR A 86 9.85 -1.23 25.71
N ASP A 87 10.67 -0.97 24.70
CA ASP A 87 12.10 -0.67 24.88
C ASP A 87 12.37 0.85 24.91
N GLY A 88 11.31 1.66 24.84
CA GLY A 88 11.38 3.12 24.97
C GLY A 88 11.92 3.84 23.72
N GLU A 89 12.01 3.15 22.58
CA GLU A 89 12.42 3.76 21.32
C GLU A 89 11.44 4.85 20.89
N MET A 90 11.96 5.92 20.28
CA MET A 90 11.16 7.07 19.84
C MET A 90 10.97 7.04 18.33
N ARG A 91 9.75 7.32 17.87
CA ARG A 91 9.42 7.46 16.46
C ARG A 91 8.83 8.84 16.16
N PRO A 92 9.16 9.44 15.01
CA PRO A 92 8.48 10.63 14.55
C PRO A 92 7.03 10.29 14.21
N VAL A 93 6.08 11.07 14.73
CA VAL A 93 4.66 10.97 14.41
C VAL A 93 4.10 12.35 14.15
N THR A 94 3.24 12.45 13.14
CA THR A 94 2.51 13.69 12.89
C THR A 94 1.41 13.85 13.94
N ALA A 95 1.33 15.04 14.52
CA ALA A 95 0.36 15.48 15.49
C ALA A 95 -0.40 16.68 14.93
N PHE A 96 -1.65 16.83 15.34
CA PHE A 96 -2.41 18.05 15.11
C PHE A 96 -2.38 18.89 16.38
N CYS A 97 -1.89 20.12 16.27
CA CYS A 97 -1.91 21.09 17.36
C CYS A 97 -3.21 21.91 17.29
N ASP A 98 -4.06 21.83 18.31
CA ASP A 98 -5.28 22.63 18.32
C ASP A 98 -4.93 24.13 18.45
N PRO A 99 -5.26 24.99 17.47
CA PRO A 99 -4.98 26.42 17.57
C PRO A 99 -5.72 27.12 18.72
N LYS A 100 -6.86 26.58 19.18
CA LYS A 100 -7.70 27.20 20.22
C LYS A 100 -7.22 26.84 21.63
N THR A 101 -6.69 25.63 21.80
CA THR A 101 -6.35 25.09 23.14
C THR A 101 -4.87 24.79 23.33
N GLY A 102 -4.08 24.79 22.26
CA GLY A 102 -2.67 24.38 22.27
C GLY A 102 -2.46 22.89 22.52
N ARG A 103 -3.53 22.08 22.57
CA ARG A 103 -3.43 20.64 22.82
C ARG A 103 -2.93 19.90 21.59
N MET A 104 -1.94 19.02 21.81
CA MET A 104 -1.48 18.08 20.79
C MET A 104 -2.38 16.86 20.74
N MET A 105 -2.92 16.57 19.57
CA MET A 105 -3.68 15.35 19.28
C MET A 105 -2.85 14.42 18.43
N VAL A 106 -2.62 13.22 18.95
CA VAL A 106 -1.70 12.23 18.40
C VAL A 106 -2.39 10.87 18.48
N PRO A 107 -2.41 10.07 17.40
CA PRO A 107 -2.82 8.67 17.49
C PRO A 107 -1.86 7.87 18.37
N ASP A 108 -2.34 6.79 19.00
CA ASP A 108 -1.48 5.84 19.69
C ASP A 108 -0.44 5.22 18.72
N ALA A 109 0.64 4.68 19.29
CA ALA A 109 1.62 3.90 18.55
C ALA A 109 0.94 2.79 17.73
N GLY A 110 1.19 2.76 16.41
CA GLY A 110 0.58 1.80 15.47
C GLY A 110 -0.78 2.22 14.87
N PHE A 111 -1.36 3.35 15.27
CA PHE A 111 -2.66 3.85 14.79
C PHE A 111 -2.55 5.12 13.94
N ASN A 112 -1.35 5.41 13.43
CA ASN A 112 -1.03 6.61 12.66
C ASN A 112 -1.40 6.53 11.17
N LEU A 113 -2.08 5.46 10.74
CA LEU A 113 -2.52 5.28 9.37
C LEU A 113 -4.02 5.54 9.28
N ASN A 114 -4.47 6.32 8.30
CA ASN A 114 -5.90 6.48 8.03
C ASN A 114 -6.48 5.18 7.46
N PRO A 115 -7.34 4.46 8.19
CA PRO A 115 -7.87 3.22 7.69
C PRO A 115 -8.90 3.39 6.56
N GLY A 116 -9.58 4.54 6.50
CA GLY A 116 -10.49 4.90 5.40
C GLY A 116 -9.80 5.25 4.08
N ARG A 117 -8.48 5.54 4.10
CA ARG A 117 -7.69 5.92 2.91
C ARG A 117 -6.60 4.89 2.55
N GLY A 118 -6.01 4.21 3.55
CA GLY A 118 -4.81 3.37 3.38
C GLY A 118 -4.81 2.04 4.15
N TYR A 119 -5.85 1.68 4.93
CA TYR A 119 -5.86 0.40 5.67
C TYR A 119 -5.66 -0.80 4.76
N LEU A 120 -6.34 -0.80 3.60
CA LEU A 120 -6.23 -1.93 2.69
C LEU A 120 -4.80 -2.07 2.15
N ALA A 121 -4.17 -0.97 1.69
CA ALA A 121 -2.79 -1.02 1.24
C ALA A 121 -1.83 -1.44 2.37
N GLY A 122 -2.00 -0.89 3.57
CA GLY A 122 -1.23 -1.26 4.76
C GLY A 122 -1.41 -2.73 5.16
N LEU A 123 -2.64 -3.25 5.15
CA LEU A 123 -2.91 -4.68 5.34
C LEU A 123 -2.23 -5.54 4.28
N GLY A 124 -2.23 -5.09 3.02
CA GLY A 124 -1.53 -5.74 1.92
C GLY A 124 -0.03 -5.80 2.17
N GLN A 125 0.59 -4.70 2.60
CA GLN A 125 2.00 -4.68 2.98
C GLN A 125 2.28 -5.60 4.18
N SER A 126 1.49 -5.52 5.26
CA SER A 126 1.67 -6.39 6.43
C SER A 126 1.46 -7.87 6.11
N LEU A 127 0.53 -8.20 5.21
CA LEU A 127 0.36 -9.57 4.70
C LEU A 127 1.64 -10.04 3.99
N LEU A 128 2.19 -9.21 3.10
CA LEU A 128 3.39 -9.55 2.34
C LEU A 128 4.64 -9.62 3.21
N GLU A 129 4.80 -8.70 4.18
CA GLU A 129 5.89 -8.74 5.16
C GLU A 129 5.89 -10.04 5.94
N LYS A 130 4.73 -10.44 6.49
CA LYS A 130 4.59 -11.73 7.19
C LYS A 130 4.76 -12.94 6.28
N SER A 131 4.52 -12.77 4.97
CA SER A 131 4.66 -13.84 3.98
C SER A 131 6.11 -14.15 3.63
N VAL A 132 7.06 -13.28 3.99
CA VAL A 132 8.50 -13.53 3.80
C VAL A 132 8.97 -14.69 4.71
N ASP A 133 8.54 -14.67 5.97
CA ASP A 133 8.97 -15.64 6.98
C ASP A 133 8.03 -16.85 7.12
N ALA A 134 6.82 -16.77 6.56
CA ALA A 134 5.86 -17.85 6.60
C ALA A 134 6.26 -19.03 5.69
N PRO A 135 5.79 -20.27 5.96
CA PRO A 135 6.04 -21.40 5.08
C PRO A 135 5.66 -21.08 3.62
N PRO A 136 6.56 -21.22 2.64
CA PRO A 136 6.38 -20.64 1.29
C PRO A 136 5.09 -21.02 0.58
N ARG A 137 4.63 -22.28 0.72
CA ARG A 137 3.35 -22.71 0.13
C ARG A 137 2.15 -22.01 0.75
N LEU A 138 2.16 -21.82 2.07
CA LEU A 138 1.10 -21.11 2.78
C LEU A 138 1.13 -19.61 2.45
N ALA A 139 2.33 -19.02 2.42
CA ALA A 139 2.54 -17.63 2.01
C ALA A 139 1.97 -17.37 0.60
N ALA A 140 2.37 -18.20 -0.38
CA ALA A 140 1.88 -18.07 -1.75
C ALA A 140 0.36 -18.21 -1.82
N GLN A 141 -0.22 -19.21 -1.16
CA GLN A 141 -1.68 -19.41 -1.14
C GLN A 141 -2.42 -18.25 -0.47
N ALA A 142 -1.93 -17.78 0.68
CA ALA A 142 -2.57 -16.69 1.43
C ALA A 142 -2.57 -15.38 0.64
N VAL A 143 -1.43 -15.02 0.05
CA VAL A 143 -1.32 -13.84 -0.83
C VAL A 143 -2.19 -14.04 -2.07
N TYR A 144 -2.16 -15.24 -2.67
CA TYR A 144 -2.93 -15.57 -3.86
C TYR A 144 -4.44 -15.34 -3.62
N GLU A 145 -5.00 -15.91 -2.56
CA GLU A 145 -6.43 -15.74 -2.26
C GLU A 145 -6.79 -14.32 -1.84
N THR A 146 -5.94 -13.67 -1.03
CA THR A 146 -6.25 -12.34 -0.49
C THR A 146 -6.25 -11.27 -1.57
N LEU A 147 -5.31 -11.33 -2.52
CA LEU A 147 -5.23 -10.38 -3.65
C LEU A 147 -6.30 -10.60 -4.72
N ARG A 148 -7.18 -11.61 -4.59
CA ARG A 148 -8.42 -11.71 -5.40
C ARG A 148 -9.41 -10.61 -5.06
N ASN A 149 -9.29 -9.99 -3.89
CA ASN A 149 -10.10 -8.83 -3.55
C ASN A 149 -9.65 -7.61 -4.35
N ASN A 150 -10.39 -7.28 -5.42
CA ASN A 150 -10.08 -6.15 -6.29
C ASN A 150 -9.96 -4.82 -5.56
N ARG A 151 -10.67 -4.62 -4.44
CA ARG A 151 -10.55 -3.38 -3.64
C ARG A 151 -9.17 -3.29 -2.98
N LEU A 152 -8.68 -4.41 -2.46
CA LEU A 152 -7.35 -4.51 -1.87
C LEU A 152 -6.26 -4.33 -2.92
N ALA A 153 -6.31 -5.09 -4.02
CA ALA A 153 -5.34 -4.97 -5.11
C ALA A 153 -5.28 -3.54 -5.68
N THR A 154 -6.45 -2.89 -5.85
CA THR A 154 -6.54 -1.49 -6.29
C THR A 154 -5.92 -0.53 -5.28
N ALA A 155 -6.15 -0.73 -3.97
CA ALA A 155 -5.55 0.09 -2.93
C ALA A 155 -4.03 -0.06 -2.90
N MET A 156 -3.52 -1.28 -3.03
CA MET A 156 -2.07 -1.56 -3.10
C MET A 156 -1.44 -0.95 -4.35
N ASN A 157 -2.05 -1.08 -5.52
CA ASN A 157 -1.55 -0.46 -6.76
C ASN A 157 -1.40 1.06 -6.60
N ARG A 158 -2.42 1.73 -6.06
CA ARG A 158 -2.40 3.18 -5.85
C ARG A 158 -1.29 3.60 -4.87
N ASP A 159 -1.12 2.85 -3.78
CA ASP A 159 -0.10 3.11 -2.78
C ASP A 159 1.31 2.92 -3.35
N LEU A 160 1.55 1.80 -4.03
CA LEU A 160 2.81 1.50 -4.69
C LEU A 160 3.13 2.53 -5.77
N GLU A 161 2.16 2.91 -6.61
CA GLU A 161 2.34 3.94 -7.63
C GLU A 161 2.71 5.30 -7.00
N SER A 162 1.99 5.69 -5.94
CA SER A 162 2.28 6.93 -5.20
C SER A 162 3.69 6.91 -4.61
N TRP A 163 4.11 5.79 -4.03
CA TRP A 163 5.46 5.60 -3.51
C TRP A 163 6.50 5.72 -4.63
N VAL A 164 6.36 4.98 -5.73
CA VAL A 164 7.28 5.04 -6.88
C VAL A 164 7.40 6.46 -7.44
N ARG A 165 6.29 7.21 -7.54
CA ARG A 165 6.30 8.61 -8.00
C ARG A 165 7.00 9.54 -7.01
N SER A 166 6.90 9.28 -5.71
CA SER A 166 7.53 10.11 -4.67
C SER A 166 9.05 9.92 -4.53
N LEU A 167 9.61 8.82 -5.07
CA LEU A 167 11.04 8.52 -4.92
C LEU A 167 11.93 9.56 -5.62
N PRO A 168 12.96 10.11 -4.94
CA PRO A 168 13.94 11.00 -5.56
C PRO A 168 14.83 10.22 -6.55
N ALA A 169 15.55 10.92 -7.44
CA ALA A 169 16.46 10.29 -8.40
C ALA A 169 17.57 9.44 -7.74
N ARG A 170 17.95 9.78 -6.50
CA ARG A 170 18.86 8.99 -5.66
C ARG A 170 18.14 8.56 -4.38
N PRO A 171 17.43 7.42 -4.38
CA PRO A 171 16.67 6.98 -3.22
C PRO A 171 17.60 6.39 -2.14
N SER A 172 17.12 6.39 -0.90
CA SER A 172 17.71 5.62 0.21
C SER A 172 17.48 4.11 0.00
N ARG A 173 17.98 3.27 0.94
CA ARG A 173 17.76 1.82 0.94
C ARG A 173 16.34 1.42 1.37
N ASP A 174 15.32 2.04 0.77
CA ASP A 174 13.91 1.73 0.99
C ASP A 174 13.42 0.65 0.02
N PHE A 175 12.31 -0.01 0.34
CA PHE A 175 11.67 -1.01 -0.52
C PHE A 175 10.17 -1.11 -0.23
N ARG A 176 9.42 -1.73 -1.15
CA ARG A 176 8.03 -2.13 -0.92
C ARG A 176 7.81 -3.56 -1.36
N ARG A 177 6.92 -4.28 -0.69
CA ARG A 177 6.49 -5.59 -1.15
C ARG A 177 5.42 -5.40 -2.23
N ALA A 178 5.66 -5.97 -3.40
CA ALA A 178 4.85 -5.72 -4.60
C ALA A 178 3.84 -6.84 -4.87
N GLY A 179 4.05 -8.04 -4.33
CA GLY A 179 3.17 -9.18 -4.54
C GLY A 179 3.84 -10.48 -4.12
N ALA A 180 3.36 -11.61 -4.65
CA ALA A 180 4.01 -12.90 -4.49
C ALA A 180 3.78 -13.77 -5.74
N LEU A 181 4.66 -14.74 -5.96
CA LEU A 181 4.48 -15.78 -6.98
C LEU A 181 3.21 -16.60 -6.71
N SER A 182 2.55 -17.06 -7.78
CA SER A 182 1.41 -17.96 -7.65
C SER A 182 1.85 -19.32 -7.06
N PRO A 183 0.95 -20.06 -6.38
CA PRO A 183 1.25 -21.40 -5.89
C PRO A 183 1.74 -22.34 -7.01
N LEU A 184 1.19 -22.20 -8.21
CA LEU A 184 1.59 -22.98 -9.40
C LEU A 184 3.04 -22.65 -9.80
N VAL A 185 3.37 -21.37 -9.93
CA VAL A 185 4.73 -20.93 -10.29
C VAL A 185 5.73 -21.34 -9.21
N LEU A 186 5.40 -21.16 -7.93
CA LEU A 186 6.25 -21.56 -6.81
C LEU A 186 6.51 -23.08 -6.82
N ALA A 187 5.49 -23.90 -7.11
CA ALA A 187 5.64 -25.34 -7.22
C ALA A 187 6.52 -25.75 -8.42
N ALA A 188 6.40 -25.07 -9.55
CA ALA A 188 7.14 -25.36 -10.77
C ALA A 188 8.64 -25.01 -10.70
N ILE A 189 9.04 -24.09 -9.82
CA ILE A 189 10.45 -23.74 -9.58
C ILE A 189 11.08 -24.48 -8.40
N SER A 190 10.33 -25.43 -7.82
CA SER A 190 10.74 -26.21 -6.65
C SER A 190 11.75 -27.30 -7.03
N ASP A 191 12.99 -26.91 -7.31
CA ASP A 191 14.05 -27.87 -7.65
C ASP A 191 14.82 -28.40 -6.42
N SER A 192 14.53 -27.87 -5.22
CA SER A 192 15.25 -28.20 -3.98
C SER A 192 14.31 -28.64 -2.84
N ALA A 193 14.90 -29.19 -1.77
CA ALA A 193 14.20 -29.51 -0.53
C ALA A 193 13.68 -28.26 0.23
N THR A 194 14.12 -27.05 -0.14
CA THR A 194 13.77 -25.78 0.51
C THR A 194 13.25 -24.75 -0.49
N LEU A 195 11.93 -24.51 -0.44
CA LEU A 195 11.28 -23.49 -1.26
C LEU A 195 11.74 -22.09 -0.87
N PRO A 196 11.99 -21.19 -1.84
CA PRO A 196 12.22 -19.77 -1.54
C PRO A 196 10.93 -19.10 -1.07
N SER A 197 11.06 -17.97 -0.38
CA SER A 197 9.92 -17.05 -0.16
C SER A 197 9.29 -16.69 -1.51
N PRO A 198 7.96 -16.73 -1.65
CA PRO A 198 7.28 -16.37 -2.89
C PRO A 198 7.18 -14.85 -3.06
N VAL A 199 7.53 -14.05 -2.06
CA VAL A 199 7.28 -12.60 -2.04
C VAL A 199 8.13 -11.90 -3.11
N VAL A 200 7.48 -11.03 -3.87
CA VAL A 200 8.13 -10.12 -4.81
C VAL A 200 8.34 -8.78 -4.13
N THR A 201 9.59 -8.35 -4.05
CA THR A 201 10.03 -7.11 -3.42
C THR A 201 10.52 -6.14 -4.48
N LEU A 202 10.14 -4.88 -4.35
CA LEU A 202 10.58 -3.80 -5.23
C LEU A 202 11.49 -2.85 -4.43
N PRO A 203 12.82 -2.95 -4.57
CA PRO A 203 13.75 -1.99 -4.00
C PRO A 203 13.56 -0.59 -4.62
N ALA A 204 13.76 0.47 -3.84
CA ALA A 204 13.60 1.85 -4.32
C ALA A 204 14.53 2.18 -5.50
N LYS A 205 15.79 1.69 -5.45
CA LYS A 205 16.75 1.85 -6.56
C LYS A 205 16.23 1.23 -7.85
N THR A 206 15.66 0.03 -7.77
CA THR A 206 15.05 -0.66 -8.91
C THR A 206 13.80 0.06 -9.40
N ALA A 207 12.95 0.52 -8.48
CA ALA A 207 11.75 1.29 -8.82
C ALA A 207 12.09 2.57 -9.61
N VAL A 208 13.12 3.30 -9.19
CA VAL A 208 13.62 4.49 -9.90
C VAL A 208 14.15 4.11 -11.28
N SER A 209 14.98 3.08 -11.38
CA SER A 209 15.53 2.62 -12.66
C SER A 209 14.44 2.19 -13.66
N LEU A 210 13.44 1.43 -13.20
CA LEU A 210 12.31 1.00 -14.04
C LEU A 210 11.42 2.18 -14.45
N ARG A 211 11.20 3.14 -13.54
CA ARG A 211 10.45 4.37 -13.82
C ARG A 211 11.15 5.20 -14.90
N GLU A 212 12.47 5.37 -14.81
CA GLU A 212 13.28 6.09 -15.80
C GLU A 212 13.32 5.36 -17.15
N ALA A 213 13.27 4.02 -17.13
CA ALA A 213 13.12 3.21 -18.34
C ALA A 213 11.70 3.22 -18.93
N GLY A 214 10.74 3.95 -18.34
CA GLY A 214 9.38 4.07 -18.85
C GLY A 214 8.50 2.83 -18.62
N ALA A 215 8.80 2.00 -17.63
CA ALA A 215 8.03 0.79 -17.33
C ALA A 215 6.59 1.13 -16.89
N SER A 216 5.63 1.03 -17.82
CA SER A 216 4.26 1.51 -17.59
C SER A 216 3.44 0.60 -16.67
N TRP A 217 3.80 -0.68 -16.58
CA TRP A 217 3.21 -1.65 -15.62
C TRP A 217 3.41 -1.26 -14.15
N LEU A 218 4.34 -0.34 -13.82
CA LEU A 218 4.54 0.14 -12.44
C LEU A 218 3.27 0.75 -11.84
N GLY A 219 2.37 1.32 -12.65
CA GLY A 219 1.07 1.83 -12.17
C GLY A 219 0.09 0.75 -11.70
N ARG A 220 0.37 -0.52 -12.00
CA ARG A 220 -0.47 -1.69 -11.65
C ARG A 220 0.35 -2.83 -11.04
N LEU A 221 1.43 -2.51 -10.35
CA LEU A 221 2.41 -3.45 -9.76
C LEU A 221 1.80 -4.71 -9.12
N ALA A 222 0.89 -4.53 -8.16
CA ALA A 222 0.29 -5.66 -7.44
C ALA A 222 -0.58 -6.52 -8.36
N SER A 223 -1.28 -5.90 -9.32
CA SER A 223 -2.05 -6.64 -10.33
C SER A 223 -1.16 -7.35 -11.35
N ALA A 224 -0.06 -6.72 -11.78
CA ALA A 224 0.87 -7.27 -12.77
C ALA A 224 1.50 -8.58 -12.29
N PHE A 225 1.91 -8.65 -11.03
CA PHE A 225 2.46 -9.88 -10.45
C PHE A 225 1.40 -10.89 -10.00
N ARG A 226 0.17 -10.43 -9.79
CA ARG A 226 -0.96 -11.29 -9.44
C ARG A 226 -1.51 -12.04 -10.66
N TYR A 227 -1.67 -11.33 -11.77
CA TYR A 227 -2.25 -11.85 -13.02
C TYR A 227 -1.31 -11.56 -14.19
N PRO A 228 -0.10 -12.16 -14.21
CA PRO A 228 0.73 -12.13 -15.40
C PRO A 228 0.02 -12.87 -16.54
N VAL A 229 0.24 -12.42 -17.76
CA VAL A 229 -0.27 -13.06 -18.99
C VAL A 229 0.39 -14.43 -19.19
N ALA A 230 1.70 -14.50 -18.90
CA ALA A 230 2.46 -15.72 -18.89
C ALA A 230 3.63 -15.63 -17.90
N VAL A 231 4.06 -16.77 -17.37
CA VAL A 231 5.27 -16.91 -16.57
C VAL A 231 6.16 -17.96 -17.19
N LEU A 232 7.44 -17.63 -17.36
CA LEU A 232 8.44 -18.51 -17.95
C LEU A 232 9.66 -18.62 -17.04
N ARG A 233 10.42 -19.69 -17.21
CA ARG A 233 11.70 -19.92 -16.54
C ARG A 233 12.84 -19.81 -17.54
N ARG A 234 13.88 -19.04 -17.20
CA ARG A 234 15.15 -18.97 -17.95
C ARG A 234 16.32 -19.11 -16.99
N GLY A 235 16.81 -20.34 -16.85
CA GLY A 235 17.77 -20.69 -15.81
C GLY A 235 17.18 -20.47 -14.42
N GLU A 236 17.86 -19.66 -13.60
CA GLU A 236 17.41 -19.27 -12.24
C GLU A 236 16.46 -18.06 -12.24
N ALA A 237 16.29 -17.38 -13.37
CA ALA A 237 15.41 -16.22 -13.48
C ALA A 237 14.00 -16.63 -13.90
N LEU A 238 13.02 -15.86 -13.43
CA LEU A 238 11.64 -15.92 -13.89
C LEU A 238 11.36 -14.74 -14.82
N LEU A 239 10.66 -15.00 -15.92
CA LEU A 239 10.18 -13.99 -16.84
C LEU A 239 8.66 -13.89 -16.68
N MET A 240 8.16 -12.74 -16.29
CA MET A 240 6.74 -12.46 -16.23
C MET A 240 6.34 -11.58 -17.40
N VAL A 241 5.45 -12.09 -18.24
CA VAL A 241 4.80 -11.29 -19.28
C VAL A 241 3.63 -10.59 -18.62
N VAL A 242 3.66 -9.26 -18.60
CA VAL A 242 2.63 -8.42 -17.97
C VAL A 242 1.99 -7.54 -19.02
N GLU A 243 0.68 -7.37 -18.94
CA GLU A 243 -0.07 -6.41 -19.75
C GLU A 243 -0.05 -5.04 -19.09
N ASP A 244 0.19 -4.01 -19.88
CA ASP A 244 0.15 -2.61 -19.46
C ASP A 244 -0.58 -1.74 -20.49
N LEU A 245 -0.60 -0.42 -20.29
CA LEU A 245 -1.30 0.49 -21.19
C LEU A 245 -0.63 0.65 -22.57
N ALA A 246 0.64 0.25 -22.68
CA ALA A 246 1.45 0.36 -23.90
C ALA A 246 1.56 -0.98 -24.65
N GLY A 247 1.00 -2.07 -24.11
CA GLY A 247 1.00 -3.41 -24.69
C GLY A 247 1.46 -4.45 -23.67
N TYR A 248 2.53 -5.18 -24.00
CA TYR A 248 3.09 -6.21 -23.13
C TYR A 248 4.54 -5.91 -22.80
N SER A 249 4.93 -6.19 -21.56
CA SER A 249 6.30 -6.10 -21.08
C SER A 249 6.75 -7.44 -20.52
N VAL A 250 8.03 -7.78 -20.71
CA VAL A 250 8.69 -8.92 -20.05
C VAL A 250 9.48 -8.38 -18.88
N VAL A 251 9.00 -8.67 -17.66
CA VAL A 251 9.67 -8.35 -16.41
C VAL A 251 10.54 -9.54 -16.00
N THR A 252 11.84 -9.31 -15.85
CA THR A 252 12.75 -10.34 -15.33
C THR A 252 12.80 -10.23 -13.81
N LEU A 253 12.45 -11.33 -13.13
CA LEU A 253 12.62 -11.48 -11.69
C LEU A 253 13.84 -12.35 -11.40
N ALA A 254 14.67 -11.90 -10.45
CA ALA A 254 15.79 -12.65 -9.90
C ALA A 254 15.49 -13.05 -8.45
N ARG A 255 16.11 -14.13 -7.98
CA ARG A 255 16.07 -14.52 -6.57
C ARG A 255 16.82 -13.50 -5.71
N SER A 256 16.29 -13.25 -4.52
CA SER A 256 16.94 -12.46 -3.48
C SER A 256 16.76 -13.10 -2.11
N ALA A 257 17.30 -12.47 -1.06
CA ALA A 257 17.21 -12.98 0.31
C ALA A 257 15.77 -13.15 0.79
N ASP A 258 14.87 -12.23 0.40
CA ASP A 258 13.47 -12.19 0.86
C ASP A 258 12.48 -12.78 -0.16
N GLY A 259 12.98 -13.43 -1.21
CA GLY A 259 12.16 -14.02 -2.27
C GLY A 259 12.65 -13.63 -3.66
N PHE A 260 11.91 -12.75 -4.33
CA PHE A 260 12.17 -12.34 -5.71
C PHE A 260 12.15 -10.83 -5.87
N GLU A 261 12.92 -10.31 -6.81
CA GLU A 261 12.98 -8.89 -7.13
C GLU A 261 12.97 -8.68 -8.64
N PRO A 262 12.24 -7.68 -9.17
CA PRO A 262 12.40 -7.30 -10.56
C PRO A 262 13.80 -6.69 -10.75
N VAL A 263 14.49 -7.08 -11.81
CA VAL A 263 15.83 -6.58 -12.14
C VAL A 263 15.87 -5.85 -13.47
N SER A 264 14.92 -6.14 -14.37
CA SER A 264 14.77 -5.46 -15.65
C SER A 264 13.37 -5.61 -16.21
N SER A 265 13.02 -4.71 -17.13
CA SER A 265 11.79 -4.76 -17.91
C SER A 265 12.13 -4.40 -19.35
N VAL A 266 11.64 -5.19 -20.30
CA VAL A 266 11.77 -4.90 -21.74
C VAL A 266 10.41 -5.06 -22.41
N PRO A 267 10.15 -4.37 -23.53
CA PRO A 267 8.95 -4.63 -24.33
C PRO A 267 8.89 -6.10 -24.76
N TRP A 268 7.66 -6.62 -24.86
CA TRP A 268 7.42 -7.97 -25.36
C TRP A 268 7.98 -8.15 -26.77
N SER A 269 8.65 -9.27 -26.97
CA SER A 269 9.01 -9.82 -28.27
C SER A 269 9.31 -11.31 -28.11
N PRO A 270 9.17 -12.13 -29.16
CA PRO A 270 9.58 -13.53 -29.12
C PRO A 270 11.05 -13.72 -28.70
N ALA A 271 11.91 -12.77 -29.08
CA ALA A 271 13.32 -12.76 -28.69
C ALA A 271 13.53 -12.53 -27.18
N ALA A 272 12.69 -11.71 -26.54
CA ALA A 272 12.80 -11.40 -25.11
C ALA A 272 12.62 -12.65 -24.22
N VAL A 273 11.84 -13.62 -24.69
CA VAL A 273 11.58 -14.91 -24.01
C VAL A 273 12.28 -16.09 -24.67
N ALA A 274 13.22 -15.85 -25.59
CA ALA A 274 13.99 -16.91 -26.20
C ALA A 274 14.71 -17.76 -25.15
N ARG A 275 14.72 -19.08 -25.37
CA ARG A 275 15.32 -20.09 -24.47
C ARG A 275 14.70 -20.14 -23.07
N ALA A 276 13.48 -19.64 -22.90
CA ALA A 276 12.69 -19.81 -21.68
C ALA A 276 11.64 -20.91 -21.84
N SER A 277 11.34 -21.64 -20.78
CA SER A 277 10.26 -22.62 -20.74
C SER A 277 9.01 -22.02 -20.09
N LEU A 278 7.84 -22.22 -20.69
CA LEU A 278 6.57 -21.75 -20.15
C LEU A 278 6.20 -22.55 -18.89
N ILE A 279 5.83 -21.83 -17.82
CA ILE A 279 5.34 -22.41 -16.56
C ILE A 279 3.82 -22.25 -16.46
N ASP A 280 3.32 -21.04 -16.72
CA ASP A 280 1.92 -20.66 -16.51
C ASP A 280 1.46 -19.66 -17.58
N GLY A 281 0.16 -19.65 -17.88
CA GLY A 281 -0.47 -18.72 -18.82
C GLY A 281 -0.25 -19.03 -20.30
N THR A 282 -0.41 -18.01 -21.16
CA THR A 282 -0.31 -18.14 -22.62
C THR A 282 0.39 -16.90 -23.18
N LEU A 283 1.36 -17.10 -24.07
CA LEU A 283 2.12 -15.98 -24.65
C LEU A 283 1.24 -15.16 -25.59
N PRO A 284 1.35 -13.81 -25.57
CA PRO A 284 0.67 -12.97 -26.55
C PRO A 284 1.04 -13.38 -27.98
N GLU A 285 0.07 -13.44 -28.87
CA GLU A 285 0.33 -13.63 -30.29
C GLU A 285 1.10 -12.42 -30.85
N GLY A 286 2.17 -12.72 -31.61
CA GLY A 286 3.14 -11.82 -32.26
C GLY A 286 2.97 -10.30 -32.11
N SER A 287 3.99 -9.64 -31.52
CA SER A 287 4.38 -8.29 -31.96
C SER A 287 5.43 -8.46 -33.07
N ALA A 288 4.95 -8.59 -34.31
CA ALA A 288 5.78 -8.47 -35.51
C ALA A 288 6.03 -6.98 -35.81
#